data_AF-A0A2I0IDA3-F1
#
_entry.id   AF-A0A2I0IDA3-F1
#
_cell.length_a   1.000
_cell.length_b   1.000
_cell.length_c   1.000
_cell.angle_alpha   90.00
_cell.angle_beta   90.00
_cell.angle_gamma   90.00
#
_symmetry.space_group_name_H-M   'P 1'
#
loop_
_entity.id
_entity.type
_entity.pdbx_description
1 polymer ?
#
loop_
_entity_poly.entity_id
_entity_poly.type
_entity_poly.pdbx_seq_one_letter_code
_entity_poly.pdbx_strand_id
1 'polypeptide(L)'
;MDLERLKDLVHVVGKQRLVLDLSCRKKEGRYAIVTDRWQKFSDVYLDEKVLDFLAGYADEFLIHGVDVEGKKLGIDEELVALLGRHSPIPVTYAGGVTVMNDLERIKLAGMGRVDVTVGSALDIFGGNLPYKDVVEWHYSQQEALAA
;
A
#
# COMPACT_ATOMS: atom_id res chain seq x y z
N MET A 1 -14.23 10.32 -5.89
CA MET A 1 -14.46 8.93 -6.29
C MET A 1 -15.89 8.83 -6.80
N ASP A 2 -16.09 8.24 -7.98
CA ASP A 2 -17.43 8.01 -8.54
C ASP A 2 -17.90 6.60 -8.15
N LEU A 3 -18.81 6.53 -7.17
CA LEU A 3 -19.27 5.27 -6.60
C LEU A 3 -20.15 4.47 -7.56
N GLU A 4 -20.89 5.12 -8.45
CA GLU A 4 -21.73 4.40 -9.41
C GLU A 4 -20.87 3.66 -10.43
N ARG A 5 -19.80 4.30 -10.92
CA ARG A 5 -18.83 3.62 -11.79
C ARG A 5 -18.13 2.46 -11.11
N LEU A 6 -17.82 2.58 -9.81
CA LEU A 6 -17.23 1.48 -9.05
C LEU A 6 -18.22 0.31 -8.89
N LYS A 7 -19.49 0.59 -8.60
CA LYS A 7 -20.55 -0.44 -8.54
C LYS A 7 -20.74 -1.12 -9.88
N ASP A 8 -20.74 -0.36 -10.98
CA ASP A 8 -20.85 -0.92 -12.33
C ASP A 8 -19.66 -1.84 -12.65
N LEU A 9 -18.44 -1.43 -12.29
CA LEU A 9 -17.25 -2.29 -12.42
C LEU A 9 -17.41 -3.57 -11.60
N VAL A 10 -17.81 -3.47 -10.33
CA VAL A 10 -18.06 -4.65 -9.48
C VAL A 10 -19.14 -5.54 -10.07
N HIS A 11 -20.19 -4.98 -10.67
CA HIS A 11 -21.25 -5.77 -11.31
C HIS A 11 -20.73 -6.55 -12.53
N VAL A 12 -19.91 -5.90 -13.38
CA VAL A 12 -19.42 -6.50 -14.63
C VAL A 12 -18.30 -7.50 -14.37
N VAL A 13 -17.33 -7.17 -13.50
CA VAL A 13 -16.13 -8.00 -13.30
C VAL A 13 -16.15 -8.76 -11.97
N GLY A 14 -16.94 -8.37 -10.99
CA GLY A 14 -16.89 -8.93 -9.63
C GLY A 14 -15.71 -8.39 -8.83
N LYS A 15 -15.95 -8.08 -7.55
CA LYS A 15 -14.97 -7.47 -6.65
C LYS A 15 -13.68 -8.30 -6.46
N GLN A 16 -13.80 -9.62 -6.52
CA GLN A 16 -12.72 -10.60 -6.42
C GLN A 16 -11.67 -10.51 -7.56
N ARG A 17 -11.94 -9.69 -8.58
CA ARG A 17 -11.02 -9.40 -9.68
C ARG A 17 -10.60 -7.92 -9.71
N LEU A 18 -10.85 -7.19 -8.63
CA LEU A 18 -10.57 -5.76 -8.53
C LEU A 18 -9.58 -5.46 -7.42
N VAL A 19 -8.58 -4.64 -7.77
CA VAL A 19 -7.69 -3.98 -6.82
C VAL A 19 -8.07 -2.50 -6.82
N LEU A 20 -8.29 -1.93 -5.63
CA LEU A 20 -8.48 -0.49 -5.49
C LEU A 20 -7.14 0.19 -5.20
N ASP A 21 -6.68 0.98 -6.17
CA ASP A 21 -5.52 1.86 -6.04
C ASP A 21 -5.93 3.20 -5.41
N LEU A 22 -5.44 3.44 -4.19
CA LEU A 22 -5.71 4.65 -3.43
C LEU A 22 -4.41 5.40 -3.12
N SER A 23 -4.23 6.53 -3.79
CA SER A 23 -3.19 7.48 -3.43
C SER A 23 -3.56 8.26 -2.17
N CYS A 24 -2.70 8.19 -1.16
CA CYS A 24 -2.94 8.78 0.16
C CYS A 24 -1.85 9.79 0.51
N ARG A 25 -2.28 10.92 1.09
CA ARG A 25 -1.40 12.00 1.51
C ARG A 25 -1.76 12.51 2.89
N LYS A 26 -0.77 12.80 3.72
CA LYS A 26 -1.02 13.26 5.10
C LYS A 26 -1.45 14.73 5.08
N LYS A 27 -2.57 15.02 5.75
CA LYS A 27 -3.12 16.36 5.97
C LYS A 27 -3.63 16.44 7.41
N GLU A 28 -3.08 17.37 8.18
CA GLU A 28 -3.52 17.65 9.56
C GLU A 28 -3.53 16.37 10.44
N GLY A 29 -2.52 15.51 10.29
CA GLY A 29 -2.39 14.28 11.07
C GLY A 29 -3.25 13.10 10.59
N ARG A 30 -4.02 13.26 9.50
CA ARG A 30 -4.83 12.18 8.91
C ARG A 30 -4.42 11.93 7.46
N TYR A 31 -4.64 10.72 6.97
CA TYR A 31 -4.37 10.38 5.57
C TYR A 31 -5.62 10.60 4.74
N ALA A 32 -5.57 11.55 3.82
CA ALA A 32 -6.65 11.82 2.87
C ALA A 32 -6.38 11.14 1.54
N ILE A 33 -7.43 10.60 0.91
CA ILE A 33 -7.35 10.10 -0.46
C ILE A 33 -7.24 11.31 -1.39
N VAL A 34 -6.23 11.31 -2.25
CA VAL A 34 -5.97 12.36 -3.23
C VAL A 34 -6.21 11.84 -4.64
N THR A 35 -6.67 12.73 -5.51
CA THR A 35 -6.98 12.45 -6.91
C THR A 35 -6.35 13.52 -7.81
N ASP A 36 -6.49 13.38 -9.13
CA ASP A 36 -5.94 14.32 -10.13
C ASP A 36 -4.43 14.53 -9.93
N ARG A 37 -3.63 13.47 -10.15
CA ARG A 37 -2.17 13.46 -9.96
C ARG A 37 -1.76 14.01 -8.59
N TRP A 38 -2.48 13.61 -7.56
CA TRP A 38 -2.25 13.98 -6.16
C TRP A 38 -2.47 15.46 -5.82
N GLN A 39 -3.08 16.23 -6.73
CA GLN A 39 -3.30 17.67 -6.55
C GLN A 39 -4.59 17.96 -5.78
N LYS A 40 -5.61 17.10 -5.92
CA LYS A 40 -6.93 17.32 -5.32
C LYS A 40 -7.17 16.39 -4.14
N PHE A 41 -7.17 16.95 -2.93
CA PHE A 41 -7.66 16.28 -1.73
C PHE A 41 -9.16 16.01 -1.84
N SER A 42 -9.56 14.80 -1.49
CA SER A 42 -10.96 14.47 -1.25
C SER A 42 -11.31 14.64 0.23
N ASP A 43 -12.60 14.58 0.54
CA ASP A 43 -13.10 14.56 1.93
C ASP A 43 -13.10 13.14 2.54
N VAL A 44 -12.47 12.17 1.85
CA VAL A 44 -12.35 10.79 2.30
C VAL A 44 -10.98 10.60 2.95
N TYR A 45 -10.99 10.22 4.23
CA TYR A 45 -9.79 9.97 5.02
C TYR A 45 -9.70 8.48 5.34
N LEU A 46 -8.50 7.91 5.23
CA LEU A 46 -8.29 6.52 5.62
C LEU A 46 -8.49 6.36 7.13
N ASP A 47 -9.39 5.45 7.45
CA ASP A 47 -9.62 4.86 8.76
C ASP A 47 -10.25 3.47 8.55
N GLU A 48 -10.50 2.76 9.65
CA GLU A 48 -11.14 1.44 9.64
C GLU A 48 -12.46 1.41 8.87
N LYS A 49 -13.34 2.39 9.09
CA LYS A 49 -14.68 2.42 8.46
C LYS A 49 -14.58 2.63 6.95
N VAL A 50 -13.67 3.48 6.51
CA VAL A 50 -13.45 3.72 5.08
C VAL A 50 -12.84 2.48 4.42
N LEU A 51 -11.85 1.83 5.05
CA LEU A 51 -11.27 0.60 4.53
C LEU A 51 -12.32 -0.53 4.44
N ASP A 52 -13.13 -0.73 5.47
CA ASP A 52 -14.24 -1.70 5.47
C ASP A 52 -15.25 -1.42 4.36
N PHE A 53 -15.65 -0.15 4.21
CA PHE A 53 -16.57 0.25 3.16
C PHE A 53 -16.00 -0.05 1.76
N LEU A 54 -14.74 0.30 1.52
CA LEU A 54 -14.09 0.09 0.22
C LEU A 54 -13.82 -1.38 -0.08
N ALA A 55 -13.58 -2.21 0.94
CA ALA A 55 -13.41 -3.66 0.80
C ALA A 55 -14.68 -4.38 0.33
N GLY A 56 -15.83 -3.72 0.41
CA GLY A 56 -17.07 -4.16 -0.26
C GLY A 56 -16.96 -4.21 -1.79
N TYR A 57 -15.98 -3.52 -2.38
CA TYR A 57 -15.87 -3.32 -3.83
C TYR A 57 -14.58 -3.88 -4.45
N ALA A 58 -13.65 -4.42 -3.65
CA ALA A 58 -12.39 -4.99 -4.13
C ALA A 58 -11.99 -6.24 -3.33
N ASP A 59 -11.01 -6.97 -3.86
CA ASP A 59 -10.36 -8.11 -3.21
C ASP A 59 -9.03 -7.71 -2.54
N GLU A 60 -8.39 -6.65 -3.04
CA GLU A 60 -7.14 -6.13 -2.51
C GLU A 60 -7.08 -4.59 -2.59
N PHE A 61 -6.29 -3.99 -1.71
CA PHE A 61 -5.88 -2.60 -1.79
C PHE A 61 -4.44 -2.43 -2.28
N LEU A 62 -4.22 -1.46 -3.17
CA LEU A 62 -2.91 -0.90 -3.44
C LEU A 62 -2.87 0.53 -2.91
N ILE A 63 -2.08 0.80 -1.87
CA ILE A 63 -2.07 2.10 -1.19
C ILE A 63 -0.75 2.82 -1.43
N HIS A 64 -0.82 3.97 -2.10
CA HIS A 64 0.36 4.79 -2.39
C HIS A 64 0.58 5.86 -1.32
N GLY A 65 1.77 5.88 -0.71
CA GLY A 65 2.22 6.95 0.18
C GLY A 65 2.82 8.12 -0.61
N VAL A 66 1.99 9.05 -1.09
CA VAL A 66 2.37 10.12 -2.04
C VAL A 66 3.53 10.97 -1.53
N ASP A 67 3.61 11.21 -0.22
CA ASP A 67 4.65 12.08 0.33
C ASP A 67 6.06 11.46 0.22
N VAL A 68 6.17 10.12 0.13
CA VAL A 68 7.44 9.38 0.08
C VAL A 68 7.70 8.61 -1.23
N GLU A 69 6.70 8.41 -2.07
CA GLU A 69 6.82 7.69 -3.33
C GLU A 69 7.83 8.32 -4.29
N GLY A 70 8.76 7.51 -4.81
CA GLY A 70 9.77 7.92 -5.80
C GLY A 70 10.87 8.86 -5.28
N LYS A 71 10.80 9.33 -4.03
CA LYS A 71 11.74 10.32 -3.49
C LYS A 71 12.95 9.73 -2.76
N LYS A 72 12.98 8.42 -2.51
CA LYS A 72 14.00 7.73 -1.71
C LYS A 72 14.21 8.36 -0.31
N LEU A 73 13.12 8.84 0.31
CA LEU A 73 13.14 9.50 1.62
C LEU A 73 12.81 8.55 2.79
N GLY A 74 12.73 7.25 2.53
CA GLY A 74 12.25 6.24 3.47
C GLY A 74 10.74 6.07 3.42
N ILE A 75 10.26 5.05 4.13
CA ILE A 75 8.85 4.63 4.19
C ILE A 75 7.99 5.53 5.08
N ASP A 76 6.67 5.52 4.85
CA ASP A 76 5.69 6.10 5.77
C ASP A 76 5.18 5.02 6.76
N GLU A 77 5.90 4.84 7.87
CA GLU A 77 5.56 3.84 8.90
C GLU A 77 4.19 4.05 9.53
N GLU A 78 3.74 5.30 9.68
CA GLU A 78 2.44 5.58 10.27
C GLU A 78 1.29 5.12 9.37
N LEU A 79 1.42 5.34 8.06
CA LEU A 79 0.47 4.80 7.09
C LEU A 79 0.50 3.27 7.08
N VAL A 80 1.68 2.66 7.06
CA VAL A 80 1.83 1.20 7.10
C VAL A 80 1.18 0.61 8.37
N ALA A 81 1.39 1.24 9.53
CA ALA A 81 0.77 0.82 10.78
C ALA A 81 -0.76 0.98 10.79
N LEU A 82 -1.29 2.03 10.15
CA LEU A 82 -2.73 2.19 9.96
C LEU A 82 -3.29 1.03 9.13
N LEU A 83 -2.64 0.68 8.02
CA LEU A 83 -3.05 -0.41 7.13
C LEU A 83 -2.98 -1.78 7.83
N GLY A 84 -1.88 -2.08 8.53
CA GLY A 84 -1.71 -3.34 9.25
C GLY A 84 -2.76 -3.55 10.35
N ARG A 85 -3.18 -2.47 11.02
CA ARG A 85 -4.24 -2.52 12.03
C ARG A 85 -5.63 -2.69 11.43
N HIS A 86 -5.93 -1.98 10.34
CA HIS A 86 -7.32 -1.75 9.95
C HIS A 86 -7.73 -2.32 8.60
N SER A 87 -6.81 -2.81 7.76
CA SER A 87 -7.21 -3.38 6.48
C SER A 87 -7.95 -4.72 6.69
N PRO A 88 -9.19 -4.86 6.20
CA PRO A 88 -9.97 -6.10 6.31
C PRO A 88 -9.63 -7.12 5.19
N ILE A 89 -8.97 -6.66 4.13
CA ILE A 89 -8.53 -7.44 2.97
C ILE A 89 -7.03 -7.27 2.75
N PRO A 90 -6.37 -8.12 1.93
CA PRO A 90 -4.97 -7.93 1.56
C PRO A 90 -4.68 -6.49 1.13
N VAL A 91 -3.51 -6.00 1.51
CA VAL A 91 -3.09 -4.64 1.20
C VAL A 91 -1.61 -4.61 0.87
N THR A 92 -1.31 -4.02 -0.27
CA THR A 92 0.04 -3.74 -0.73
C THR A 92 0.34 -2.24 -0.58
N TYR A 93 1.41 -1.90 0.13
CA TYR A 93 1.90 -0.53 0.27
C TYR A 93 2.91 -0.19 -0.85
N ALA A 94 2.73 0.98 -1.46
CA ALA A 94 3.63 1.51 -2.48
C ALA A 94 4.22 2.85 -2.03
N GLY A 95 5.52 2.88 -1.76
CA GLY A 95 6.26 4.13 -1.52
C GLY A 95 7.53 3.98 -0.69
N GLY A 96 8.51 4.83 -0.98
CA GLY A 96 9.57 5.15 -0.01
C GLY A 96 10.67 4.12 0.26
N VAL A 97 10.54 2.85 -0.15
CA VAL A 97 11.58 1.82 0.09
C VAL A 97 12.90 2.23 -0.56
N THR A 98 13.99 2.12 0.19
CA THR A 98 15.36 2.44 -0.27
C THR A 98 16.40 1.40 0.09
N VAL A 99 16.23 0.73 1.22
CA VAL A 99 17.19 -0.24 1.79
C VAL A 99 16.46 -1.46 2.35
N MET A 100 17.16 -2.58 2.55
CA MET A 100 16.58 -3.80 3.12
C MET A 100 15.88 -3.57 4.48
N ASN A 101 16.44 -2.68 5.32
CA ASN A 101 15.84 -2.35 6.62
C ASN A 101 14.44 -1.71 6.51
N ASP A 102 14.10 -1.09 5.37
CA ASP A 102 12.74 -0.59 5.16
C ASP A 102 11.72 -1.73 5.05
N LEU A 103 12.11 -2.88 4.49
CA LEU A 103 11.25 -4.07 4.40
C LEU A 103 10.94 -4.63 5.80
N GLU A 104 11.95 -4.69 6.67
CA GLU A 104 11.77 -5.10 8.08
C GLU A 104 10.86 -4.15 8.85
N ARG A 105 11.04 -2.84 8.67
CA ARG A 105 10.18 -1.82 9.29
C ARG A 105 8.74 -1.92 8.79
N ILE A 106 8.53 -2.15 7.49
CA ILE A 106 7.19 -2.38 6.93
C ILE A 106 6.56 -3.62 7.54
N LYS A 107 7.29 -4.74 7.59
CA LYS A 107 6.80 -5.99 8.20
C LYS A 107 6.37 -5.76 9.66
N LEU A 108 7.21 -5.09 10.45
CA LEU A 108 6.93 -4.83 11.86
C LEU A 108 5.74 -3.87 12.04
N ALA A 109 5.77 -2.70 11.39
CA ALA A 109 4.71 -1.69 11.48
C ALA A 109 3.38 -2.23 10.94
N GLY A 110 3.43 -2.97 9.83
CA GLY A 110 2.29 -3.59 9.16
C GLY A 110 1.80 -4.87 9.84
N MET A 111 2.39 -5.26 10.98
CA MET A 111 2.02 -6.44 11.75
C MET A 111 2.07 -7.74 10.94
N GLY A 112 2.95 -7.82 9.94
CA GLY A 112 3.05 -8.93 9.00
C GLY A 112 1.88 -9.06 8.03
N ARG A 113 1.01 -8.05 7.92
CA ARG A 113 -0.22 -8.06 7.10
C ARG A 113 -0.19 -7.12 5.90
N VAL A 114 0.90 -6.37 5.72
CA VAL A 114 1.05 -5.37 4.66
C VAL A 114 2.18 -5.81 3.75
N ASP A 115 1.84 -6.09 2.50
CA ASP A 115 2.79 -6.35 1.43
C ASP A 115 3.41 -5.04 0.92
N VAL A 116 4.47 -5.12 0.12
CA VAL A 116 5.18 -3.92 -0.37
C VAL A 116 5.59 -4.04 -1.83
N THR A 117 5.41 -2.96 -2.59
CA THR A 117 6.04 -2.79 -3.91
C THR A 117 7.40 -2.12 -3.79
N VAL A 118 8.40 -2.64 -4.50
CA VAL A 118 9.71 -2.00 -4.63
C VAL A 118 10.00 -1.73 -6.11
N GLY A 119 10.16 -0.46 -6.47
CA GLY A 119 10.43 -0.01 -7.83
C GLY A 119 11.86 0.49 -7.99
N SER A 120 12.02 1.81 -8.16
CA SER A 120 13.29 2.49 -8.49
C SER A 120 14.44 2.35 -7.50
N ALA A 121 14.21 1.73 -6.34
CA ALA A 121 15.27 1.38 -5.41
C ALA A 121 16.04 0.12 -5.84
N LEU A 122 15.41 -0.77 -6.61
CA LEU A 122 16.04 -2.01 -7.08
C LEU A 122 17.17 -1.72 -8.08
N ASP A 123 18.26 -2.47 -7.96
CA ASP A 123 19.42 -2.42 -8.86
C ASP A 123 19.06 -2.71 -10.32
N ILE A 124 18.11 -3.62 -10.57
CA ILE A 124 17.56 -3.91 -11.91
C ILE A 124 16.85 -2.71 -12.55
N PHE A 125 16.51 -1.67 -11.78
CA PHE A 125 15.93 -0.40 -12.24
C PHE A 125 16.87 0.80 -12.03
N GLY A 126 18.16 0.56 -11.77
CA GLY A 126 19.17 1.62 -11.57
C GLY A 126 19.25 2.17 -10.14
N GLY A 127 18.64 1.47 -9.17
CA GLY A 127 18.81 1.73 -7.74
C GLY A 127 20.02 1.00 -7.13
N ASN A 128 20.09 0.97 -5.80
CA ASN A 128 21.19 0.36 -5.05
C ASN A 128 20.77 -0.86 -4.23
N LEU A 129 19.48 -1.19 -4.20
CA LEU A 129 18.93 -2.31 -3.45
C LEU A 129 18.99 -3.57 -4.33
N PRO A 130 19.76 -4.61 -3.97
CA PRO A 130 19.86 -5.78 -4.82
C PRO A 130 18.52 -6.53 -4.90
N TYR A 131 18.00 -6.73 -6.11
CA TYR A 131 16.75 -7.49 -6.31
C TYR A 131 16.82 -8.88 -5.68
N LYS A 132 17.97 -9.55 -5.82
CA LYS A 132 18.21 -10.87 -5.26
C LYS A 132 18.01 -10.90 -3.73
N ASP A 133 18.54 -9.91 -3.02
CA ASP A 133 18.44 -9.84 -1.56
C ASP A 133 16.99 -9.65 -1.11
N VAL A 134 16.20 -8.86 -1.86
CA VAL A 134 14.75 -8.68 -1.60
C VAL A 134 13.99 -10.00 -1.79
N VAL A 135 14.31 -10.77 -2.83
CA VAL A 135 13.68 -12.08 -3.09
C VAL A 135 14.06 -13.11 -2.03
N GLU A 136 15.35 -13.20 -1.67
CA GLU A 136 15.82 -14.09 -0.60
C GLU A 136 15.17 -13.74 0.75
N TRP A 137 15.08 -12.45 1.06
CA TRP A 137 14.36 -11.97 2.23
C TRP A 137 12.90 -12.42 2.21
N HIS A 138 12.19 -12.27 1.09
CA HIS A 138 10.80 -12.69 0.95
C HIS A 138 10.61 -14.19 1.19
N TYR A 139 11.47 -15.05 0.60
CA TYR A 139 11.39 -16.50 0.82
C TYR A 139 11.60 -16.87 2.30
N SER A 140 12.54 -16.23 2.99
CA SER A 140 12.75 -16.48 4.42
C SER A 140 11.52 -16.13 5.28
N GLN A 141 10.69 -15.17 4.84
CA GLN A 141 9.43 -14.86 5.53
C GLN A 141 8.38 -15.97 5.36
N GLN A 142 8.30 -16.55 4.16
CA GLN A 142 7.36 -17.64 3.88
C GLN A 142 7.72 -18.91 4.65
N GLU A 143 9.01 -19.25 4.72
CA GLU A 143 9.49 -20.38 5.51
C GLU A 143 9.17 -20.21 7.00
N ALA A 144 9.34 -19.00 7.55
CA ALA A 144 9.00 -18.70 8.93
C ALA A 144 7.49 -18.78 9.25
N LEU A 145 6.62 -18.54 8.26
CA LEU A 145 5.16 -18.70 8.41
C LEU A 145 4.71 -20.16 8.29
N ALA A 146 5.51 -21.01 7.64
CA ALA A 146 5.21 -22.42 7.43
C ALA A 146 5.74 -23.35 8.54
N ALA A 147 6.57 -22.82 9.45
CA ALA A 147 7.16 -23.53 10.59
C ALA A 147 6.33 -23.35 11.88
#